data_AF-A0A1B7W7M9-F1
#
_entry.id   AF-A0A1B7W7M9-F1
#
_cell.length_a   1.000
_cell.length_b   1.000
_cell.length_c   1.000
_cell.angle_alpha   90.00
_cell.angle_beta   90.00
_cell.angle_gamma   90.00
#
_symmetry.space_group_name_H-M   'P 1'
#
loop_
_entity.id
_entity.type
_entity.pdbx_description
1 polymer ?
#
loop_
_entity_poly.entity_id
_entity_poly.type
_entity_poly.pdbx_seq_one_letter_code
_entity_poly.pdbx_strand_id
1 'polypeptide(L)'
;MQFLINELSFIGQAANDYETDELMKNIFEIIKQISVIQNGDPIQTHSSFACKKLSANLTVHEWILTTIKSKKSEQQKIAMILMILLSKGPFIDLQDLLNDCKCNYQKQDVSSSSLAGAVKLQGILISLQNNPDFIQENIEIEFQEGTSSLENRSIKNLTEIKHAKKICPRYQLHSKHDPSGYWKNATPMNLTNEEAQKVLNCSVGNSNKN
;
A
#
# COMPACT_ATOMS: atom_id res chain seq x y z
N MET A 1 9.30 -5.26 -1.46
CA MET A 1 7.90 -5.76 -1.37
C MET A 1 7.04 -4.80 -2.15
N GLN A 2 6.20 -5.28 -3.06
CA GLN A 2 5.44 -4.41 -3.97
C GLN A 2 4.14 -3.94 -3.31
N PHE A 3 3.87 -2.64 -3.39
CA PHE A 3 2.65 -2.02 -2.88
C PHE A 3 1.94 -1.27 -4.01
N LEU A 4 0.62 -1.42 -4.08
CA LEU A 4 -0.19 -0.81 -5.12
C LEU A 4 -1.39 -0.09 -4.51
N ILE A 5 -1.69 1.12 -4.98
CA ILE A 5 -2.93 1.82 -4.60
C ILE A 5 -4.06 1.30 -5.48
N ASN A 6 -5.10 0.75 -4.84
CA ASN A 6 -6.28 0.24 -5.52
C ASN A 6 -7.20 1.37 -5.96
N GLU A 7 -7.09 1.80 -7.21
CA GLU A 7 -7.93 2.85 -7.78
C GLU A 7 -9.41 2.49 -7.85
N LEU A 8 -9.76 1.19 -7.83
CA LEU A 8 -11.15 0.73 -7.83
C LEU A 8 -11.86 1.03 -6.50
N SER A 9 -11.11 1.23 -5.42
CA SER A 9 -11.67 1.57 -4.11
C SER A 9 -12.17 3.02 -3.98
N PHE A 10 -11.85 3.87 -4.96
CA PHE A 10 -12.17 5.31 -4.99
C PHE A 10 -13.43 5.53 -5.83
N ILE A 11 -14.60 5.40 -5.19
CA ILE A 11 -15.92 5.44 -5.84
C ILE A 11 -16.70 6.72 -5.56
N GLY A 12 -16.08 7.72 -4.92
CA GLY A 12 -16.74 8.96 -4.52
C GLY A 12 -17.47 8.87 -3.18
N GLN A 13 -17.00 8.00 -2.26
CA GLN A 13 -17.71 7.69 -1.01
C GLN A 13 -17.68 8.79 0.08
N ALA A 14 -16.89 9.86 -0.06
CA ALA A 14 -16.87 10.96 0.90
C ALA A 14 -18.11 11.85 0.75
N ALA A 15 -18.82 12.12 1.84
CA ALA A 15 -19.99 13.01 1.83
C ALA A 15 -19.62 14.50 1.83
N ASN A 16 -18.42 14.85 2.31
CA ASN A 16 -17.97 16.22 2.48
C ASN A 16 -16.43 16.34 2.43
N ASP A 17 -15.93 17.57 2.46
CA ASP A 17 -14.49 17.87 2.41
C ASP A 17 -13.72 17.32 3.61
N TYR A 18 -14.34 17.30 4.79
CA TYR A 18 -13.72 16.76 6.00
C TYR A 18 -13.47 15.25 5.87
N GLU A 19 -14.46 14.50 5.42
CA GLU A 19 -14.32 13.07 5.14
C GLU A 19 -13.29 12.82 4.05
N THR A 20 -13.25 13.65 3.01
CA THR A 20 -12.23 13.59 1.97
C THR A 20 -10.83 13.70 2.57
N ASP A 21 -10.59 14.72 3.40
CA ASP A 21 -9.31 14.95 4.08
C ASP A 21 -8.92 13.74 4.96
N GLU A 22 -9.86 13.17 5.71
CA GLU A 22 -9.60 12.00 6.58
C GLU A 22 -9.31 10.73 5.78
N LEU A 23 -9.99 10.49 4.66
CA LEU A 23 -9.71 9.36 3.76
C LEU A 23 -8.28 9.46 3.19
N MET A 24 -7.88 10.63 2.71
CA MET A 24 -6.54 10.83 2.15
C MET A 24 -5.45 10.76 3.22
N LYS A 25 -5.73 11.26 4.43
CA LYS A 25 -4.84 11.11 5.59
C LYS A 25 -4.65 9.65 5.99
N ASN A 26 -5.71 8.83 5.95
CA ASN A 26 -5.60 7.40 6.23
C ASN A 26 -4.68 6.68 5.22
N ILE A 27 -4.83 6.97 3.92
CA ILE A 27 -3.92 6.45 2.88
C ILE A 27 -2.48 6.89 3.16
N PHE A 28 -2.26 8.16 3.47
CA PHE A 28 -0.95 8.68 3.79
C PHE A 28 -0.31 7.99 5.01
N GLU A 29 -1.05 7.80 6.10
CA GLU A 29 -0.54 7.12 7.28
C GLU A 29 -0.20 5.65 7.00
N ILE A 30 -0.98 4.96 6.17
CA ILE A 30 -0.65 3.61 5.68
C ILE A 30 0.70 3.63 4.94
N ILE A 31 0.84 4.53 3.95
CA ILE A 31 2.08 4.71 3.16
C ILE A 31 3.28 4.97 4.08
N LYS A 32 3.12 5.83 5.08
CA LYS A 32 4.16 6.14 6.06
C LYS A 32 4.57 4.91 6.87
N GLN A 33 3.61 4.10 7.32
CA GLN A 33 3.93 2.85 8.05
C GLN A 33 4.72 1.88 7.17
N ILE A 34 4.28 1.64 5.93
CA ILE A 34 4.91 0.65 5.04
C ILE A 34 6.23 1.10 4.41
N SER A 35 6.51 2.41 4.42
CA SER A 35 7.74 2.98 3.84
C SER A 35 9.03 2.30 4.33
N VAL A 36 9.01 1.79 5.56
CA VAL A 36 10.16 1.12 6.17
C VAL A 36 10.42 -0.29 5.62
N ILE A 37 9.41 -0.96 5.07
CA ILE A 37 9.50 -2.31 4.46
C ILE A 37 9.39 -2.30 2.93
N GLN A 38 9.21 -1.11 2.35
CA GLN A 38 9.14 -0.88 0.91
C GLN A 38 10.47 -1.16 0.20
N ASN A 39 11.61 -1.09 0.91
CA ASN A 39 12.96 -1.36 0.40
C ASN A 39 13.32 -0.54 -0.87
N GLY A 40 12.76 0.66 -1.01
CA GLY A 40 13.01 1.54 -2.16
C GLY A 40 12.19 1.23 -3.42
N ASP A 41 11.41 0.13 -3.44
CA ASP A 41 10.48 -0.17 -4.53
C ASP A 41 9.36 0.88 -4.57
N PRO A 42 9.12 1.63 -5.66
CA PRO A 42 8.05 2.64 -5.69
C PRO A 42 6.66 2.04 -5.46
N ILE A 43 5.75 2.79 -4.82
CA ILE A 43 4.33 2.41 -4.74
C ILE A 43 3.75 2.60 -6.15
N GLN A 44 3.15 1.55 -6.69
CA GLN A 44 2.56 1.60 -8.02
C GLN A 44 1.11 2.06 -7.96
N THR A 45 0.65 2.68 -9.04
CA THR A 45 -0.73 3.12 -9.20
C THR A 45 -1.21 2.78 -10.61
N HIS A 46 -2.50 2.84 -10.87
CA HIS A 46 -3.03 2.83 -12.22
C HIS A 46 -3.05 4.25 -12.80
N SER A 47 -2.84 4.43 -14.11
CA SER A 47 -2.84 5.74 -14.78
C SER A 47 -4.13 6.55 -14.53
N SER A 48 -5.27 5.87 -14.38
CA SER A 48 -6.56 6.50 -14.07
C SER A 48 -6.72 6.99 -12.63
N PHE A 49 -5.78 6.68 -11.73
CA PHE A 49 -5.93 6.95 -10.29
C PHE A 49 -6.22 8.43 -10.00
N ALA A 50 -5.53 9.33 -10.70
CA ALA A 50 -5.73 10.78 -10.61
C ALA A 50 -7.18 11.21 -10.88
N CYS A 51 -7.88 10.50 -11.77
CA CYS A 51 -9.25 10.81 -12.19
C CYS A 51 -10.32 10.14 -11.31
N LYS A 52 -9.94 9.30 -10.35
CA LYS A 52 -10.91 8.65 -9.47
C LYS A 52 -11.53 9.65 -8.50
N LYS A 53 -12.79 9.39 -8.15
CA LYS A 53 -13.59 10.25 -7.29
C LYS A 53 -13.34 9.94 -5.81
N LEU A 54 -13.12 10.98 -5.03
CA LEU A 54 -13.12 10.93 -3.56
C LEU A 54 -14.51 11.23 -3.01
N SER A 55 -15.17 12.25 -3.58
CA SER A 55 -16.57 12.60 -3.34
C SER A 55 -17.32 12.71 -4.68
N ALA A 56 -18.63 12.97 -4.65
CA ALA A 56 -19.45 13.12 -5.86
C ALA A 56 -18.87 14.10 -6.89
N ASN A 57 -18.23 15.18 -6.42
CA ASN A 57 -17.80 16.33 -7.23
C ASN A 57 -16.28 16.58 -7.17
N LEU A 58 -15.50 15.69 -6.55
CA LEU A 58 -14.07 15.91 -6.34
C LEU A 58 -13.27 14.66 -6.66
N THR A 59 -12.34 14.80 -7.61
CA THR A 59 -11.36 13.78 -7.94
C THR A 59 -10.10 13.87 -7.06
N VAL A 60 -9.29 12.80 -7.07
CA VAL A 60 -7.98 12.79 -6.40
C VAL A 60 -7.10 13.94 -6.90
N HIS A 61 -7.03 14.16 -8.22
CA HIS A 61 -6.23 15.22 -8.81
C HIS A 61 -6.69 16.62 -8.38
N GLU A 62 -8.00 16.87 -8.42
CA GLU A 62 -8.56 18.16 -8.01
C GLU A 62 -8.28 18.43 -6.52
N TRP A 63 -8.50 17.43 -5.65
CA TRP A 63 -8.19 17.55 -4.23
C TRP A 63 -6.70 17.87 -3.98
N ILE A 64 -5.78 17.24 -4.71
CA ILE A 64 -4.34 17.53 -4.59
C ILE A 64 -4.05 18.99 -4.97
N LEU A 65 -4.57 19.45 -6.11
CA LEU A 65 -4.32 20.81 -6.60
C LEU A 65 -4.87 21.89 -5.66
N THR A 66 -6.06 21.68 -5.09
CA THR A 66 -6.64 22.62 -4.12
C THR A 66 -5.87 22.59 -2.81
N THR A 67 -5.44 21.42 -2.37
CA THR A 67 -4.80 21.23 -1.05
C THR A 67 -3.36 21.75 -1.02
N ILE A 68 -2.59 21.60 -2.10
CA ILE A 68 -1.21 22.13 -2.17
C ILE A 68 -1.17 23.66 -2.04
N LYS A 69 -2.20 24.33 -2.58
CA LYS A 69 -2.35 25.80 -2.50
C LYS A 69 -2.91 26.28 -1.17
N SER A 70 -3.36 25.36 -0.30
CA SER A 70 -3.95 25.69 0.99
C SER A 70 -2.88 26.04 2.04
N LYS A 71 -3.28 26.77 3.09
CA LYS A 71 -2.40 27.09 4.23
C LYS A 71 -2.32 25.98 5.28
N LYS A 72 -2.98 24.83 5.05
CA LYS A 72 -3.01 23.70 6.00
C LYS A 72 -1.74 22.86 5.83
N SER A 73 -0.78 23.03 6.74
CA SER A 73 0.58 22.43 6.61
C SER A 73 0.57 20.90 6.51
N GLU A 74 -0.26 20.20 7.26
CA GLU A 74 -0.31 18.74 7.24
C GLU A 74 -0.97 18.19 5.96
N GLN A 75 -2.13 18.70 5.59
CA GLN A 75 -2.81 18.31 4.34
C GLN A 75 -1.96 18.67 3.11
N GLN A 76 -1.24 19.79 3.15
CA GLN A 76 -0.30 20.17 2.10
C GLN A 76 0.82 19.12 1.95
N LYS A 77 1.41 18.62 3.04
CA LYS A 77 2.42 17.54 2.99
C LYS A 77 1.84 16.27 2.36
N ILE A 78 0.63 15.88 2.75
CA ILE A 78 -0.07 14.71 2.20
C ILE A 78 -0.23 14.88 0.67
N ALA A 79 -0.74 16.03 0.24
CA ALA A 79 -0.97 16.31 -1.17
C ALA A 79 0.34 16.36 -1.98
N MET A 80 1.44 16.87 -1.42
CA MET A 80 2.75 16.85 -2.09
C MET A 80 3.27 15.42 -2.33
N ILE A 81 3.10 14.53 -1.34
CA ILE A 81 3.55 13.13 -1.46
C ILE A 81 2.71 12.39 -2.49
N LEU A 82 1.39 12.58 -2.48
CA LEU A 82 0.50 11.99 -3.48
C LEU A 82 0.75 12.57 -4.88
N MET A 83 1.08 13.86 -4.98
CA MET A 83 1.48 14.47 -6.25
C MET A 83 2.75 13.81 -6.78
N ILE A 84 3.75 13.49 -5.95
CA ILE A 84 4.95 12.76 -6.39
C ILE A 84 4.57 11.38 -6.94
N LEU A 85 3.69 10.65 -6.24
CA LEU A 85 3.18 9.35 -6.69
C LEU A 85 2.47 9.45 -8.05
N LEU A 86 1.66 10.49 -8.27
CA LEU A 86 0.95 10.71 -9.53
C LEU A 86 1.80 11.26 -10.67
N SER A 87 2.85 12.04 -10.36
CA SER A 87 3.63 12.75 -11.39
C SER A 87 4.77 11.91 -11.96
N LYS A 88 5.29 10.98 -11.16
CA LYS A 88 6.48 10.18 -11.49
C LYS A 88 6.25 8.68 -11.35
N GLY A 89 5.06 8.27 -10.91
CA GLY A 89 4.79 6.91 -10.49
C GLY A 89 4.95 5.91 -11.64
N PRO A 90 5.45 4.70 -11.36
CA PRO A 90 5.27 3.60 -12.28
C PRO A 90 3.79 3.26 -12.32
N PHE A 91 3.18 3.48 -13.48
CA PHE A 91 1.79 3.11 -13.74
C PHE A 91 1.75 1.64 -14.14
N ILE A 92 1.04 0.81 -13.38
CA ILE A 92 1.07 -0.65 -13.59
C ILE A 92 0.53 -1.06 -14.97
N ASP A 93 -0.45 -0.32 -15.48
CA ASP A 93 -1.09 -0.52 -16.77
C ASP A 93 -0.21 -0.10 -17.96
N LEU A 94 0.87 0.66 -17.72
CA LEU A 94 1.80 1.11 -18.77
C LEU A 94 3.10 0.31 -18.81
N GLN A 95 3.20 -0.78 -18.03
CA GLN A 95 4.41 -1.60 -17.91
C GLN A 95 4.36 -2.91 -18.71
N ASP A 96 3.32 -3.14 -19.52
CA ASP A 96 3.09 -4.37 -20.28
C ASP A 96 3.00 -5.67 -19.43
N LEU A 97 3.01 -5.55 -18.09
CA LEU A 97 3.00 -6.68 -17.15
C LEU A 97 1.68 -7.45 -17.12
N LEU A 98 0.60 -6.79 -17.55
CA LEU A 98 -0.77 -7.30 -17.44
C LEU A 98 -1.37 -7.81 -18.75
N ASN A 99 -0.63 -7.71 -19.87
CA ASN A 99 -1.14 -8.02 -21.22
C ASN A 99 -1.67 -9.46 -21.36
N ASP A 100 -1.06 -10.41 -20.65
CA ASP A 100 -1.45 -11.83 -20.65
C ASP A 100 -2.23 -12.25 -19.38
N CYS A 101 -2.65 -11.29 -18.56
CA CYS A 101 -3.40 -11.57 -17.34
C CYS A 101 -4.91 -11.49 -17.60
N LYS A 102 -5.66 -12.46 -17.06
CA LYS A 102 -7.11 -12.36 -16.91
C LYS A 102 -7.43 -12.36 -15.43
N CYS A 103 -8.18 -11.35 -14.99
CA CYS A 103 -8.47 -11.15 -13.59
C CYS A 103 -9.93 -10.75 -13.43
N ASN A 104 -10.69 -11.56 -12.69
CA ASN A 104 -12.09 -11.29 -12.39
C ASN A 104 -12.28 -11.11 -10.89
N TYR A 105 -12.93 -10.01 -10.52
CA TYR A 105 -13.33 -9.73 -9.15
C TYR A 105 -14.82 -9.44 -9.11
N GLN A 106 -15.56 -10.16 -8.26
CA GLN A 106 -17.03 -10.02 -8.13
C GLN A 106 -17.77 -10.06 -9.49
N LYS A 107 -17.34 -10.95 -10.41
CA LYS A 107 -17.88 -11.09 -11.79
C LYS A 107 -17.62 -9.89 -12.71
N GLN A 108 -16.73 -8.97 -12.33
CA GLN A 108 -16.26 -7.88 -13.18
C GLN A 108 -14.83 -8.16 -13.63
N ASP A 109 -14.55 -7.85 -14.90
CA ASP A 109 -13.20 -7.88 -15.45
C ASP A 109 -12.39 -6.71 -14.88
N VAL A 110 -11.31 -7.04 -14.20
CA VAL A 110 -10.38 -6.09 -13.56
C VAL A 110 -8.94 -6.32 -14.06
N SER A 111 -8.76 -6.99 -15.20
CA SER A 111 -7.47 -7.43 -15.73
C SER A 111 -6.45 -6.31 -15.93
N SER A 112 -6.91 -5.08 -16.21
CA SER A 112 -6.05 -3.91 -16.42
C SER A 112 -5.81 -3.07 -15.16
N SER A 113 -6.35 -3.46 -14.00
CA SER A 113 -6.36 -2.63 -12.79
C SER A 113 -5.13 -2.82 -11.89
N SER A 114 -4.95 -1.96 -10.88
CA SER A 114 -3.94 -2.21 -9.83
C SER A 114 -4.23 -3.46 -9.02
N LEU A 115 -5.49 -3.91 -8.97
CA LEU A 115 -5.88 -5.15 -8.33
C LEU A 115 -5.24 -6.35 -9.06
N ALA A 116 -5.31 -6.43 -10.39
CA ALA A 116 -4.59 -7.42 -11.18
C ALA A 116 -3.06 -7.29 -11.04
N GLY A 117 -2.56 -6.05 -11.00
CA GLY A 117 -1.17 -5.72 -10.66
C GLY A 117 -0.67 -6.36 -9.38
N ALA A 118 -1.45 -6.26 -8.31
CA ALA A 118 -1.09 -6.84 -7.02
C ALA A 118 -1.06 -8.37 -7.06
N VAL A 119 -1.96 -9.01 -7.83
CA VAL A 119 -1.90 -10.46 -8.02
C VAL A 119 -0.63 -10.89 -8.75
N LYS A 120 -0.36 -10.24 -9.89
CA LYS A 120 0.77 -10.55 -10.78
C LYS A 120 2.10 -10.38 -10.06
N LEU A 121 2.23 -9.32 -9.26
CA LEU A 121 3.45 -8.98 -8.54
C LEU A 121 3.55 -9.63 -7.15
N GLN A 122 2.56 -10.43 -6.74
CA GLN A 122 2.43 -10.93 -5.36
C GLN A 122 2.55 -9.79 -4.33
N GLY A 123 1.96 -8.64 -4.69
CA GLY A 123 2.00 -7.40 -3.94
C GLY A 123 0.91 -7.28 -2.88
N ILE A 124 0.89 -6.14 -2.21
CA ILE A 124 -0.12 -5.77 -1.23
C ILE A 124 -0.89 -4.55 -1.75
N LEU A 125 -2.22 -4.59 -1.64
CA LEU A 125 -3.10 -3.50 -2.03
C LEU A 125 -3.28 -2.50 -0.90
N ILE A 126 -3.41 -1.23 -1.27
CA ILE A 126 -3.81 -0.14 -0.39
C ILE A 126 -5.14 0.38 -0.94
N SER A 127 -6.23 0.14 -0.21
CA SER A 127 -7.56 0.55 -0.62
C SER A 127 -8.10 1.64 0.29
N LEU A 128 -8.98 2.47 -0.24
CA LEU A 128 -9.68 3.49 0.52
C LEU A 128 -10.62 2.80 1.53
N GLN A 129 -10.62 3.29 2.77
CA GLN A 129 -11.54 2.80 3.81
C GLN A 129 -13.01 3.03 3.40
N ASN A 130 -13.91 2.25 4.00
CA ASN A 130 -15.35 2.31 3.80
C ASN A 130 -15.85 2.00 2.38
N ASN A 131 -14.99 1.55 1.46
CA ASN A 131 -15.46 0.98 0.21
C ASN A 131 -16.02 -0.44 0.46
N PRO A 132 -17.30 -0.70 0.20
CA PRO A 132 -17.96 -1.97 0.54
C PRO A 132 -17.30 -3.19 -0.12
N ASP A 133 -16.77 -3.02 -1.33
CA ASP A 133 -16.16 -4.10 -2.10
C ASP A 133 -14.74 -4.42 -1.65
N PHE A 134 -14.12 -3.57 -0.83
CA PHE A 134 -12.74 -3.73 -0.39
C PHE A 134 -12.58 -3.65 1.14
N ILE A 135 -13.64 -3.92 1.92
CA ILE A 135 -13.58 -3.89 3.40
C ILE A 135 -12.60 -4.92 3.97
N GLN A 136 -12.47 -6.08 3.32
CA GLN A 136 -11.75 -7.22 3.86
C GLN A 136 -10.22 -7.04 3.80
N GLU A 137 -9.51 -7.54 4.83
CA GLU A 137 -8.04 -7.56 4.90
C GLU A 137 -7.39 -8.47 3.85
N ASN A 138 -8.13 -9.46 3.34
CA ASN A 138 -7.72 -10.32 2.24
C ASN A 138 -8.82 -10.33 1.18
N ILE A 139 -8.44 -10.22 -0.07
CA ILE A 139 -9.33 -10.22 -1.23
C ILE A 139 -9.05 -11.48 -2.03
N GLU A 140 -10.08 -12.31 -2.23
CA GLU A 140 -10.02 -13.45 -3.14
C GLU A 140 -10.35 -13.00 -4.55
N ILE A 141 -9.52 -13.41 -5.51
CA ILE A 141 -9.67 -13.03 -6.90
C ILE A 141 -9.39 -14.20 -7.83
N GLU A 142 -10.21 -14.30 -8.88
CA GLU A 142 -9.99 -15.25 -9.95
C GLU A 142 -8.90 -14.68 -10.88
N PHE A 143 -7.81 -15.40 -11.03
CA PHE A 143 -6.66 -14.97 -11.81
C PHE A 143 -6.16 -16.09 -12.73
N GLN A 144 -5.76 -15.70 -13.93
CA GLN A 144 -5.14 -16.55 -14.91
C GLN A 144 -4.02 -15.77 -15.60
N GLU A 145 -2.91 -16.43 -15.89
CA GLU A 145 -1.75 -15.85 -16.54
C GLU A 145 -1.35 -16.70 -17.76
N GLY A 146 -1.45 -16.11 -18.94
CA GLY A 146 -1.19 -16.79 -20.21
C GLY A 146 -2.09 -18.02 -20.37
N THR A 147 -1.47 -19.20 -20.40
CA THR A 147 -2.14 -20.49 -20.55
C THR A 147 -2.35 -21.26 -19.24
N SER A 148 -2.03 -20.65 -18.09
CA SER A 148 -2.23 -21.31 -16.80
C SER A 148 -3.71 -21.60 -16.53
N SER A 149 -3.99 -22.50 -15.58
CA SER A 149 -5.34 -22.72 -15.11
C SER A 149 -5.85 -21.49 -14.35
N LEU A 150 -7.13 -21.18 -14.50
CA LEU A 150 -7.81 -20.20 -13.66
C LEU A 150 -7.73 -20.65 -12.20
N GLU A 151 -7.23 -19.79 -11.34
CA GLU A 151 -7.07 -20.06 -9.92
C GLU A 151 -7.57 -18.90 -9.06
N ASN A 152 -7.99 -19.20 -7.83
CA ASN A 152 -8.31 -18.19 -6.84
C ASN A 152 -7.04 -17.83 -6.07
N ARG A 153 -6.66 -16.56 -6.09
CA ARG A 153 -5.54 -16.02 -5.32
C ARG A 153 -6.05 -15.06 -4.25
N SER A 154 -5.47 -15.15 -3.05
CA SER A 154 -5.72 -14.22 -1.96
C SER A 154 -4.68 -13.10 -1.97
N ILE A 155 -5.12 -11.84 -1.99
CA ILE A 155 -4.25 -10.66 -1.88
C ILE A 155 -4.51 -9.94 -0.57
N LYS A 156 -3.45 -9.53 0.12
CA LYS A 156 -3.59 -8.64 1.30
C LYS A 156 -4.01 -7.25 0.89
N ASN A 157 -4.91 -6.66 1.66
CA ASN A 157 -5.50 -5.36 1.41
C ASN A 157 -5.48 -4.49 2.68
N LEU A 158 -4.82 -3.33 2.56
CA LEU A 158 -4.65 -2.37 3.64
C LEU A 158 -5.67 -1.25 3.49
N THR A 159 -6.77 -1.34 4.23
CA THR A 159 -7.78 -0.28 4.37
C THR A 159 -7.59 0.59 5.60
N GLU A 160 -7.00 0.04 6.66
CA GLU A 160 -6.79 0.73 7.94
C GLU A 160 -5.32 0.76 8.33
N ILE A 161 -4.91 1.79 9.08
CA ILE A 161 -3.54 1.92 9.64
C ILE A 161 -3.14 0.67 10.45
N LYS A 162 -4.09 0.03 11.15
CA LYS A 162 -3.81 -1.19 11.93
C LYS A 162 -3.32 -2.34 11.04
N HIS A 163 -3.81 -2.46 9.79
CA HIS A 163 -3.35 -3.50 8.86
C HIS A 163 -1.90 -3.27 8.46
N ALA A 164 -1.53 -2.02 8.17
CA ALA A 164 -0.14 -1.64 7.88
C ALA A 164 0.77 -1.92 9.09
N LYS A 165 0.32 -1.62 10.31
CA LYS A 165 1.06 -1.93 11.54
C LYS A 165 1.26 -3.43 11.78
N LYS A 166 0.33 -4.30 11.34
CA LYS A 166 0.47 -5.77 11.47
C LYS A 166 1.58 -6.33 10.57
N ILE A 167 1.74 -5.78 9.36
CA ILE A 167 2.74 -6.28 8.40
C ILE A 167 4.14 -5.68 8.62
N CYS A 168 4.22 -4.53 9.30
CA CYS A 168 5.49 -3.91 9.64
C CYS A 168 6.04 -4.52 10.92
N PRO A 169 7.17 -5.25 10.87
CA PRO A 169 7.73 -5.88 12.06
C PRO A 169 8.23 -4.82 13.04
N ARG A 170 8.14 -5.09 14.34
CA ARG A 170 8.65 -4.19 15.38
C ARG A 170 9.64 -4.93 16.24
N TYR A 171 10.88 -4.46 16.25
CA TYR A 171 11.90 -4.97 17.12
C TYR A 171 11.47 -4.71 18.57
N GLN A 172 11.47 -5.78 19.36
CA GLN A 172 11.32 -5.71 20.79
C GLN A 172 12.65 -6.09 21.41
N LEU A 173 13.16 -5.22 22.28
CA LEU A 173 14.39 -5.49 23.01
C LEU A 173 14.19 -6.75 23.85
N HIS A 174 14.92 -7.81 23.51
CA HIS A 174 14.93 -9.03 24.28
C HIS A 174 15.96 -8.91 25.43
N SER A 175 15.64 -9.43 26.61
CA SER A 175 16.52 -9.39 27.79
C SER A 175 17.89 -10.05 27.58
N LYS A 176 18.00 -10.96 26.60
CA LYS A 176 19.25 -11.61 26.17
C LYS A 176 20.14 -10.72 25.30
N HIS A 177 19.61 -9.63 24.76
CA HIS A 177 20.34 -8.68 23.90
C HIS A 177 20.76 -7.43 24.68
N ASP A 178 20.43 -7.35 25.98
CA ASP A 178 20.83 -6.27 26.86
C ASP A 178 22.35 -6.35 27.13
N PRO A 179 23.15 -5.35 26.69
CA PRO A 179 24.58 -5.34 26.92
C PRO A 179 24.96 -5.26 28.40
N SER A 180 24.03 -4.84 29.27
CA SER A 180 24.22 -4.75 30.72
C SER A 180 23.84 -6.04 31.46
N GLY A 181 23.28 -7.04 30.76
CA GLY A 181 22.80 -8.29 31.35
C GLY A 181 23.90 -9.34 31.56
N TYR A 182 24.03 -9.84 32.80
CA TYR A 182 24.87 -11.00 33.16
C TYR A 182 24.23 -12.32 32.69
N TRP A 183 24.31 -12.64 31.40
CA TRP A 183 23.80 -13.92 30.88
C TRP A 183 24.93 -14.83 30.44
N LYS A 184 25.11 -15.93 31.19
CA LYS A 184 26.25 -16.86 31.12
C LYS A 184 26.53 -17.48 29.74
N ASN A 185 25.55 -17.45 28.82
CA ASN A 185 25.62 -18.01 27.46
C ASN A 185 24.90 -17.15 26.39
N ALA A 186 24.69 -15.85 26.63
CA ALA A 186 24.08 -14.99 25.61
C ALA A 186 25.17 -14.47 24.66
N THR A 187 24.89 -14.48 23.35
CA THR A 187 25.68 -13.70 22.38
C THR A 187 25.14 -12.27 22.42
N PRO A 188 25.89 -11.30 22.98
CA PRO A 188 25.43 -9.92 22.99
C PRO A 188 25.28 -9.43 21.55
N MET A 189 24.12 -8.85 21.24
CA MET A 189 23.91 -8.22 19.94
C MET A 189 24.44 -6.79 20.03
N ASN A 190 25.54 -6.51 19.33
CA ASN A 190 26.14 -5.17 19.30
C ASN A 190 25.44 -4.27 18.26
N LEU A 191 24.11 -4.24 18.29
CA LEU A 191 23.28 -3.35 17.48
C LEU A 191 22.43 -2.51 18.42
N THR A 192 22.33 -1.22 18.14
CA THR A 192 21.29 -0.37 18.75
C THR A 192 19.90 -0.86 18.36
N ASN A 193 18.88 -0.50 19.13
CA ASN A 193 17.49 -0.85 18.80
C ASN A 193 17.08 -0.35 17.40
N GLU A 194 17.58 0.81 16.98
CA GLU A 194 17.34 1.38 15.66
C GLU A 194 17.97 0.54 14.55
N GLU A 195 19.19 0.07 14.74
CA GLU A 195 19.88 -0.81 13.78
C GLU A 195 19.22 -2.19 13.71
N ALA A 196 18.84 -2.75 14.85
CA ALA A 196 18.09 -4.01 14.92
C ALA A 196 16.74 -3.90 14.19
N GLN A 197 16.02 -2.79 14.36
CA GLN A 197 14.79 -2.52 13.63
C GLN A 197 15.03 -2.39 12.12
N LYS A 198 16.11 -1.73 11.69
CA LYS A 198 16.48 -1.62 10.27
C LYS A 198 16.74 -2.99 9.64
N VAL A 199 17.54 -3.83 10.30
CA VAL A 199 17.82 -5.20 9.85
C VAL A 199 16.53 -6.01 9.74
N LEU A 200 15.65 -5.92 10.75
CA LEU A 200 14.35 -6.57 10.76
C LEU A 200 13.46 -6.12 9.58
N ASN A 201 13.41 -4.82 9.31
CA ASN A 201 12.65 -4.29 8.17
C ASN A 201 13.17 -4.83 6.83
N CYS A 202 14.49 -4.86 6.64
CA CYS A 202 15.11 -5.40 5.43
C CYS A 202 14.81 -6.88 5.23
N SER A 203 14.74 -7.67 6.32
CA SER A 203 14.43 -9.10 6.25
C SER A 203 13.05 -9.36 5.66
N VAL A 204 12.05 -8.54 6.00
CA VAL A 204 10.67 -8.68 5.49
C VAL A 204 10.60 -8.36 4.01
N GLY A 205 11.22 -7.25 3.57
CA GLY A 205 11.15 -6.86 2.17
C GLY A 205 11.96 -7.77 1.22
N ASN A 206 12.91 -8.56 1.73
CA ASN A 206 13.69 -9.55 0.98
C ASN A 206 13.07 -10.97 0.98
N SER A 207 12.18 -11.28 1.92
CA SER A 207 11.62 -12.63 2.07
C SER A 207 10.72 -13.07 0.90
N ASN A 208 10.23 -12.14 0.08
CA ASN A 208 9.40 -12.44 -1.11
C ASN A 208 10.22 -12.68 -2.39
N LYS A 209 11.55 -12.87 -2.31
CA LYS A 209 12.43 -13.17 -3.45
C LYS A 209 12.99 -14.60 -3.50
N ASN A 210 12.53 -15.49 -2.60
CA ASN A 210 12.96 -16.89 -2.53
C ASN A 210 11.82 -17.85 -2.82
#